data_AF-A0A2N2D923-F1
#
_entry.id   AF-A0A2N2D923-F1
#
_cell.length_a   1.000
_cell.length_b   1.000
_cell.length_c   1.000
_cell.angle_alpha   90.00
_cell.angle_beta   90.00
_cell.angle_gamma   90.00
#
_symmetry.space_group_name_H-M   'P 1'
#
loop_
_entity.id
_entity.type
_entity.pdbx_description
1 polymer ?
#
loop_
_entity_poly.entity_id
_entity_poly.type
_entity_poly.pdbx_seq_one_letter_code
_entity_poly.pdbx_strand_id
1 'polypeptide(L)'
;MTTSIGAVEQVVSLIIPFIALAFLSVMIDKLVLVLENISEKIPHFPDEFPWWLNYFIVLSIAYYIVWQGNYDFWAYLNVNFNYMWQGYLMTALILSGGSALIKVSFSLVDIIPVSISGVTTTIRRILMISREIKRPSIVRGKIYEVDELCTYIGHKNRKRWVAYSLRKDTKEVVNFAVGTRTKRTLKQIVNSLLLSEAKTIYTDKLNIYKSLIPEEIHCNKQYRINHIERKNLTLRTHLKRLNRKTICFSKSMVMLTACLKIYFWG
;
A
#
# COMPACT_ATOMS: atom_id res chain seq x y z
N MET A 1 -16.24 13.85 -48.26
CA MET A 1 -14.86 13.37 -47.98
C MET A 1 -14.03 14.35 -47.14
N THR A 2 -14.38 15.64 -47.08
CA THR A 2 -13.64 16.66 -46.30
C THR A 2 -13.94 16.65 -44.79
N THR A 3 -15.10 16.13 -44.37
CA THR A 3 -15.52 16.11 -42.95
C THR A 3 -14.84 15.02 -42.11
N SER A 4 -14.43 13.89 -42.70
CA SER A 4 -13.74 12.82 -41.97
C SER A 4 -12.27 13.13 -41.71
N ILE A 5 -11.61 13.88 -42.61
CA ILE A 5 -10.20 14.25 -42.48
C ILE A 5 -10.02 15.28 -41.34
N GLY A 6 -10.90 16.29 -41.25
CA GLY A 6 -10.85 17.29 -40.19
C GLY A 6 -11.10 16.72 -38.78
N ALA A 7 -11.94 15.70 -38.64
CA ALA A 7 -12.16 15.02 -37.36
C ALA A 7 -10.92 14.22 -36.93
N VAL A 8 -10.23 13.56 -37.87
CA VAL A 8 -8.99 12.84 -37.58
C VAL A 8 -7.87 13.81 -37.20
N GLU A 9 -7.74 14.95 -37.90
CA GLU A 9 -6.75 15.99 -37.55
C GLU A 9 -7.01 16.62 -36.17
N GLN A 10 -8.27 16.89 -35.82
CA GLN A 10 -8.63 17.35 -34.48
C GLN A 10 -8.24 16.33 -33.40
N VAL A 11 -8.55 15.05 -33.61
CA VAL A 11 -8.17 13.98 -32.67
C VAL A 11 -6.65 13.88 -32.53
N VAL A 12 -5.91 13.93 -33.64
CA VAL A 12 -4.43 13.87 -33.63
C VAL A 12 -3.82 15.09 -32.93
N SER A 13 -4.39 16.29 -33.13
CA SER A 13 -3.93 17.51 -32.43
C SER A 13 -4.14 17.49 -30.92
N LEU A 14 -5.11 16.69 -30.44
CA LEU A 14 -5.37 16.50 -29.02
C LEU A 14 -4.49 15.41 -28.40
N ILE A 15 -4.00 14.44 -29.17
CA ILE A 15 -3.16 13.34 -28.62
C ILE A 15 -1.86 13.87 -28.01
N ILE A 16 -1.20 14.81 -28.69
CA ILE A 16 0.11 15.36 -28.26
C ILE A 16 0.04 16.08 -26.89
N PRO A 17 -0.87 17.04 -26.65
CA PRO A 17 -0.98 17.70 -25.35
C PRO A 17 -1.41 16.73 -24.24
N PHE A 18 -2.26 15.75 -24.51
CA PHE A 18 -2.60 14.74 -23.49
C PHE A 18 -1.40 13.84 -23.12
N ILE A 19 -0.56 13.47 -24.08
CA ILE A 19 0.69 12.76 -23.82
C ILE A 19 1.64 13.64 -22.99
N ALA A 20 1.80 14.90 -23.36
CA ALA A 20 2.64 15.86 -22.62
C ALA A 20 2.15 16.03 -21.17
N LEU A 21 0.84 16.17 -20.96
CA LEU A 21 0.21 16.25 -19.64
C LEU A 21 0.49 14.99 -18.80
N ALA A 22 0.41 13.81 -19.40
CA ALA A 22 0.69 12.54 -18.72
C ALA A 22 2.16 12.42 -18.29
N PHE A 23 3.10 12.78 -19.16
CA PHE A 23 4.53 12.80 -18.80
C PHE A 23 4.84 13.82 -17.71
N LEU A 24 4.23 15.01 -17.79
CA LEU A 24 4.42 16.09 -16.83
C LEU A 24 3.89 15.70 -15.44
N SER A 25 2.75 15.02 -15.37
CA SER A 25 2.20 14.45 -14.13
C SER A 25 3.17 13.45 -13.49
N VAL A 26 3.71 12.50 -14.27
CA VAL A 26 4.66 11.49 -13.77
C VAL A 26 5.96 12.13 -13.29
N MET A 27 6.41 13.20 -13.95
CA MET A 27 7.60 13.94 -13.56
C MET A 27 7.40 14.66 -12.22
N ILE A 28 6.25 15.31 -12.03
CA ILE A 28 5.88 15.96 -10.77
C ILE A 28 5.81 14.94 -9.63
N ASP A 29 5.20 13.76 -9.85
CA ASP A 29 5.16 12.69 -8.85
C ASP A 29 6.57 12.21 -8.44
N LYS A 30 7.48 12.06 -9.40
CA LYS A 30 8.88 11.70 -9.11
C LYS A 30 9.60 12.80 -8.35
N LEU A 31 9.36 14.07 -8.68
CA LEU A 31 9.93 15.20 -7.94
C LEU A 31 9.45 15.23 -6.49
N VAL A 32 8.16 14.95 -6.24
CA VAL A 32 7.62 14.84 -4.88
C VAL A 32 8.35 13.75 -4.08
N LEU A 33 8.55 12.57 -4.67
CA LEU A 33 9.30 11.49 -4.02
C LEU A 33 10.76 11.85 -3.74
N VAL A 34 11.40 12.60 -4.63
CA VAL A 34 12.77 13.11 -4.42
C VAL A 34 12.80 14.12 -3.27
N LEU A 35 11.83 15.02 -3.20
CA LEU A 35 11.70 16.00 -2.11
C LEU A 35 11.44 15.33 -0.76
N GLU A 36 10.58 14.30 -0.71
CA GLU A 36 10.37 13.47 0.48
C GLU A 36 11.68 12.79 0.94
N ASN A 37 12.44 12.21 0.00
CA ASN A 37 13.71 11.55 0.31
C ASN A 37 14.84 12.53 0.71
N ILE A 38 14.80 13.79 0.25
CA ILE A 38 15.70 14.85 0.69
C ILE A 38 15.32 15.32 2.09
N SER A 39 14.02 15.48 2.35
CA SER A 39 13.47 15.84 3.67
C SER A 39 13.89 14.82 4.75
N GLU A 40 13.86 13.52 4.45
CA GLU A 40 14.33 12.45 5.37
C GLU A 40 15.83 12.53 5.70
N LYS A 41 16.65 13.22 4.90
CA LYS A 41 18.11 13.34 5.10
C LYS A 41 18.54 14.58 5.90
N ILE A 42 17.64 15.53 6.15
CA ILE A 42 17.97 16.77 6.87
C ILE A 42 17.72 16.57 8.37
N PRO A 43 18.76 16.63 9.23
CA PRO A 43 18.57 16.58 10.67
C PRO A 43 17.81 17.83 11.15
N HIS A 44 16.78 17.65 11.99
CA HIS A 44 15.79 18.65 12.45
C HIS A 44 14.62 18.99 11.51
N PHE A 45 14.35 18.20 10.47
CA PHE A 45 13.11 18.36 9.70
C PHE A 45 11.89 17.86 10.50
N PRO A 46 10.76 18.61 10.54
CA PRO A 46 9.57 18.19 11.30
C PRO A 46 8.96 16.90 10.73
N ASP A 47 8.63 15.95 11.61
CA ASP A 47 8.16 14.60 11.26
C ASP A 47 6.82 14.58 10.49
N GLU A 48 6.02 15.65 10.57
CA GLU A 48 4.75 15.79 9.86
C GLU A 48 4.59 17.21 9.28
N PHE A 49 4.66 17.33 7.95
CA PHE A 49 4.26 18.55 7.24
C PHE A 49 2.73 18.58 7.06
N PRO A 50 2.05 19.71 7.32
CA PRO A 50 0.62 19.82 7.07
C PRO A 50 0.27 19.53 5.60
N TRP A 51 -0.77 18.73 5.35
CA TRP A 51 -1.16 18.30 4.01
C TRP A 51 -1.41 19.46 3.04
N TRP A 52 -1.94 20.59 3.53
CA TRP A 52 -2.20 21.79 2.75
C TRP A 52 -0.91 22.50 2.31
N LEU A 53 0.15 22.42 3.12
CA LEU A 53 1.43 23.04 2.83
C LEU A 53 2.19 22.24 1.77
N ASN A 54 2.15 20.91 1.85
CA ASN A 54 2.66 20.04 0.79
C ASN A 54 1.94 20.27 -0.54
N TYR A 55 0.61 20.40 -0.50
CA TYR A 55 -0.17 20.72 -1.69
C TYR A 55 0.25 22.05 -2.32
N PHE A 56 0.48 23.08 -1.50
CA PHE A 56 0.91 24.40 -1.98
C PHE A 56 2.30 24.38 -2.62
N ILE A 57 3.24 23.63 -2.03
CA ILE A 57 4.59 23.45 -2.60
C ILE A 57 4.51 22.77 -3.96
N VAL A 58 3.74 21.69 -4.08
CA VAL A 58 3.57 20.94 -5.34
C VAL A 58 2.88 21.79 -6.40
N LEU A 59 1.82 22.51 -6.05
CA LEU A 59 1.13 23.43 -6.95
C LEU A 59 2.07 24.54 -7.46
N SER A 60 2.90 25.10 -6.58
CA SER A 60 3.85 26.15 -6.95
C SER A 60 4.92 25.65 -7.92
N ILE A 61 5.45 24.44 -7.68
CA ILE A 61 6.41 23.79 -8.58
C ILE A 61 5.76 23.47 -9.93
N ALA A 62 4.55 22.90 -9.92
CA ALA A 62 3.81 22.58 -11.13
C ALA A 62 3.53 23.84 -11.96
N TYR A 63 3.07 24.91 -11.32
CA TYR A 63 2.85 26.21 -11.96
C TYR A 63 4.12 26.76 -12.59
N TYR A 64 5.26 26.71 -11.87
CA TYR A 64 6.53 27.18 -12.40
C TYR A 64 6.97 26.40 -13.64
N ILE A 65 6.86 25.07 -13.62
CA ILE A 65 7.22 24.22 -14.77
C ILE A 65 6.31 24.51 -15.98
N VAL A 66 5.01 24.62 -15.73
CA VAL A 66 4.00 24.92 -16.77
C VAL A 66 4.23 26.29 -17.38
N TRP A 67 4.53 27.29 -16.55
CA TRP A 67 4.84 28.65 -16.97
C TRP A 67 6.13 28.73 -17.80
N GLN A 68 7.20 28.07 -17.35
CA GLN A 68 8.47 27.99 -18.10
C GLN A 68 8.31 27.26 -19.43
N GLY A 69 7.48 26.22 -19.47
CA GLY A 69 7.17 25.46 -20.68
C GLY A 69 6.14 26.12 -21.61
N ASN A 70 5.60 27.29 -21.24
CA ASN A 70 4.50 27.97 -21.95
C ASN A 70 3.32 27.02 -22.27
N TYR A 71 3.03 26.10 -21.34
CA TYR A 71 2.13 24.99 -21.59
C TYR A 71 0.72 25.27 -21.06
N ASP A 72 -0.17 25.78 -21.90
CA ASP A 72 -1.59 25.92 -21.55
C ASP A 72 -2.39 24.75 -22.13
N PHE A 73 -2.76 23.77 -21.30
CA PHE A 73 -3.55 22.62 -21.73
C PHE A 73 -4.93 23.03 -22.27
N TRP A 74 -5.52 24.08 -21.73
CA TRP A 74 -6.88 24.51 -22.05
C TRP A 74 -6.99 25.19 -23.42
N ALA A 75 -5.91 25.84 -23.85
CA ALA A 75 -5.80 26.38 -25.21
C ALA A 75 -5.98 25.28 -26.28
N TYR A 76 -5.47 24.07 -26.03
CA TYR A 76 -5.66 22.91 -26.94
C TYR A 76 -7.09 22.37 -26.95
N LEU A 77 -7.90 22.68 -25.94
CA LEU A 77 -9.33 22.34 -25.86
C LEU A 77 -10.22 23.48 -26.40
N ASN A 78 -9.65 24.51 -27.02
CA ASN A 78 -10.34 25.75 -27.40
C ASN A 78 -11.02 26.46 -26.21
N VAL A 79 -10.51 26.27 -24.99
CA VAL A 79 -10.96 26.98 -23.79
C VAL A 79 -9.96 28.09 -23.51
N ASN A 80 -10.33 29.32 -23.84
CA ASN A 80 -9.48 30.49 -23.63
C ASN A 80 -9.88 31.21 -22.34
N PHE A 81 -8.89 31.55 -21.52
CA PHE A 81 -9.06 32.37 -20.34
C PHE A 81 -8.75 33.84 -20.64
N ASN A 82 -9.27 34.75 -19.82
CA ASN A 82 -9.03 36.19 -19.97
C ASN A 82 -7.56 36.57 -19.77
N TYR A 83 -6.82 35.79 -18.97
CA TYR A 83 -5.40 36.01 -18.74
C TYR A 83 -4.60 34.71 -18.86
N MET A 84 -3.42 34.76 -19.49
CA MET A 84 -2.55 33.59 -19.74
C MET A 84 -2.15 32.85 -18.45
N TRP A 85 -1.93 33.58 -17.34
CA TRP A 85 -1.59 32.97 -16.06
C TRP A 85 -2.72 32.07 -15.51
N GLN A 86 -3.97 32.32 -15.90
CA GLN A 86 -5.11 31.49 -15.50
C GLN A 86 -5.04 30.12 -16.17
N GLY A 87 -4.68 30.05 -17.45
CA GLY A 87 -4.47 28.78 -18.16
C GLY A 87 -3.36 27.95 -17.53
N TYR A 88 -2.24 28.58 -17.18
CA TYR A 88 -1.13 27.92 -16.47
C TYR A 88 -1.51 27.47 -15.07
N LEU A 89 -2.25 28.29 -14.32
CA LEU A 89 -2.72 27.93 -12.99
C LEU A 89 -3.71 26.76 -13.04
N MET A 90 -4.64 26.76 -13.98
CA MET A 90 -5.62 25.68 -14.14
C MET A 90 -4.96 24.39 -14.62
N THR A 91 -3.95 24.48 -15.50
CA THR A 91 -3.12 23.34 -15.90
C THR A 91 -2.31 22.80 -14.71
N ALA A 92 -1.73 23.69 -13.90
CA ALA A 92 -1.01 23.32 -12.68
C ALA A 92 -1.92 22.69 -11.62
N LEU A 93 -3.17 23.15 -11.48
CA LEU A 93 -4.17 22.56 -10.60
C LEU A 93 -4.59 21.16 -11.04
N ILE A 94 -4.67 20.90 -12.36
CA ILE A 94 -4.87 19.54 -12.87
C ILE A 94 -3.68 18.66 -12.49
N LEU A 95 -2.45 19.16 -12.63
CA LEU A 95 -1.24 18.41 -12.31
C LEU A 95 -1.08 18.16 -10.79
N SER A 96 -1.42 19.13 -9.94
CA SER A 96 -1.24 19.05 -8.48
C SER A 96 -2.45 18.42 -7.77
N GLY A 97 -3.67 18.83 -8.12
CA GLY A 97 -4.95 18.35 -7.57
C GLY A 97 -5.43 17.06 -8.22
N GLY A 98 -4.97 16.79 -9.45
CA GLY A 98 -5.10 15.49 -10.06
C GLY A 98 -4.42 14.40 -9.24
N SER A 99 -3.42 14.66 -8.42
CA SER A 99 -2.83 13.59 -7.61
C SER A 99 -3.81 12.93 -6.63
N ALA A 100 -4.92 13.55 -6.18
CA ALA A 100 -5.91 12.87 -5.31
C ALA A 100 -7.03 12.20 -6.11
N LEU A 101 -7.63 12.94 -7.06
CA LEU A 101 -8.72 12.46 -7.92
C LEU A 101 -8.22 11.54 -9.04
N ILE A 102 -7.00 11.78 -9.53
CA ILE A 102 -6.17 10.85 -10.31
C ILE A 102 -5.37 9.89 -9.42
N LYS A 103 -5.15 10.02 -8.10
CA LYS A 103 -4.82 8.79 -7.30
C LYS A 103 -6.01 7.85 -7.22
N VAL A 104 -7.24 8.36 -7.18
CA VAL A 104 -8.46 7.54 -7.22
C VAL A 104 -8.67 6.99 -8.64
N SER A 105 -8.51 7.83 -9.68
CA SER A 105 -8.63 7.42 -11.08
C SER A 105 -7.42 6.65 -11.60
N PHE A 106 -6.21 6.83 -11.04
CA PHE A 106 -5.00 6.00 -11.22
C PHE A 106 -4.90 4.86 -10.24
N SER A 107 -5.73 4.75 -9.19
CA SER A 107 -5.99 3.43 -8.61
C SER A 107 -6.69 2.54 -9.64
N LEU A 108 -7.42 3.15 -10.59
CA LEU A 108 -7.99 2.54 -11.78
C LEU A 108 -7.07 2.58 -13.01
N VAL A 109 -6.13 3.52 -13.15
CA VAL A 109 -5.12 3.56 -14.24
C VAL A 109 -3.86 2.75 -13.92
N ASP A 110 -3.50 2.50 -12.66
CA ASP A 110 -2.59 1.43 -12.24
C ASP A 110 -3.18 0.05 -12.59
N ILE A 111 -4.50 0.01 -12.82
CA ILE A 111 -5.22 -1.15 -13.36
C ILE A 111 -5.13 -1.19 -14.91
N ILE A 112 -4.71 -0.12 -15.61
CA ILE A 112 -4.69 -0.03 -17.09
C ILE A 112 -3.48 -0.72 -17.75
N PRO A 113 -2.21 -0.62 -17.28
CA PRO A 113 -1.14 -1.52 -17.70
C PRO A 113 -1.44 -2.97 -17.29
N VAL A 114 -2.25 -3.11 -16.24
CA VAL A 114 -2.79 -4.37 -15.73
C VAL A 114 -4.03 -4.82 -16.55
N SER A 115 -4.51 -4.07 -17.53
CA SER A 115 -5.61 -4.50 -18.42
C SER A 115 -5.12 -5.14 -19.71
N ILE A 116 -3.85 -4.95 -20.09
CA ILE A 116 -3.36 -5.27 -21.44
C ILE A 116 -2.48 -6.55 -21.47
N SER A 117 -2.22 -7.22 -20.33
CA SER A 117 -1.41 -8.45 -20.33
C SER A 117 -2.02 -9.58 -19.48
N GLY A 118 -1.97 -10.82 -19.98
CA GLY A 118 -2.55 -12.02 -19.35
C GLY A 118 -2.03 -12.37 -17.94
N VAL A 119 -0.99 -11.69 -17.43
CA VAL A 119 -0.45 -11.82 -16.06
C VAL A 119 -1.40 -11.23 -14.99
N THR A 120 -2.36 -10.44 -15.43
CA THR A 120 -3.20 -9.57 -14.60
C THR A 120 -4.50 -10.22 -14.18
N THR A 121 -4.97 -11.20 -14.95
CA THR A 121 -6.11 -12.03 -14.58
C THR A 121 -5.81 -12.77 -13.28
N THR A 122 -4.61 -13.32 -13.11
CA THR A 122 -4.21 -14.02 -11.88
C THR A 122 -4.12 -13.06 -10.70
N ILE A 123 -3.50 -11.89 -10.87
CA ILE A 123 -3.43 -10.87 -9.81
C ILE A 123 -4.84 -10.42 -9.39
N ARG A 124 -5.68 -10.07 -10.37
CA ARG A 124 -7.09 -9.68 -10.12
C ARG A 124 -7.87 -10.81 -9.47
N ARG A 125 -7.75 -12.05 -9.95
CA ARG A 125 -8.38 -13.25 -9.36
C ARG A 125 -7.97 -13.44 -7.91
N ILE A 126 -6.67 -13.37 -7.60
CA ILE A 126 -6.16 -13.44 -6.22
C ILE A 126 -6.80 -12.36 -5.35
N LEU A 127 -6.87 -11.12 -5.84
CA LEU A 127 -7.47 -10.02 -5.09
C LEU A 127 -8.99 -10.19 -4.91
N MET A 128 -9.71 -10.69 -5.92
CA MET A 128 -11.15 -10.97 -5.85
C MET A 128 -11.44 -12.09 -4.84
N ILE A 129 -10.79 -13.25 -4.99
CA ILE A 129 -10.94 -14.39 -4.07
C ILE A 129 -10.61 -13.94 -2.64
N SER A 130 -9.51 -13.21 -2.46
CA SER A 130 -9.12 -12.69 -1.16
C SER A 130 -10.19 -11.79 -0.54
N ARG A 131 -10.89 -10.96 -1.31
CA ARG A 131 -11.96 -10.09 -0.80
C ARG A 131 -13.15 -10.89 -0.30
N GLU A 132 -13.52 -11.96 -1.00
CA GLU A 132 -14.66 -12.82 -0.67
C GLU A 132 -14.42 -13.72 0.55
N ILE A 133 -13.17 -14.11 0.79
CA ILE A 133 -12.80 -14.95 1.94
C ILE A 133 -13.19 -14.24 3.24
N LYS A 134 -14.02 -14.92 4.04
CA LYS A 134 -14.41 -14.45 5.37
C LYS A 134 -13.40 -14.91 6.40
N ARG A 135 -13.07 -14.01 7.33
CA ARG A 135 -12.23 -14.34 8.48
C ARG A 135 -12.99 -15.30 9.41
N PRO A 136 -12.36 -16.37 9.92
CA PRO A 136 -12.99 -17.27 10.87
C PRO A 136 -13.33 -16.54 12.18
N SER A 137 -14.46 -16.90 12.78
CA SER A 137 -14.86 -16.38 14.09
C SER A 137 -13.89 -16.83 15.17
N ILE A 138 -13.44 -15.92 16.03
CA ILE A 138 -12.61 -16.27 17.17
C ILE A 138 -13.50 -16.84 18.28
N VAL A 139 -13.26 -18.09 18.65
CA VAL A 139 -14.04 -18.79 19.69
C VAL A 139 -13.62 -18.30 21.07
N ARG A 140 -14.60 -18.08 21.96
CA ARG A 140 -14.37 -17.60 23.32
C ARG A 140 -13.64 -18.61 24.20
N GLY A 141 -12.85 -18.13 25.16
CA GLY A 141 -12.26 -18.98 26.22
C GLY A 141 -11.18 -19.95 25.74
N LYS A 142 -10.64 -19.76 24.53
CA LYS A 142 -9.64 -20.65 23.93
C LYS A 142 -8.21 -20.18 24.19
N ILE A 143 -7.26 -21.07 23.88
CA ILE A 143 -5.83 -20.86 24.04
C ILE A 143 -5.20 -20.59 22.69
N TYR A 144 -4.32 -19.59 22.64
CA TYR A 144 -3.71 -19.11 21.41
C TYR A 144 -2.18 -19.00 21.52
N GLU A 145 -1.49 -19.20 20.40
CA GLU A 145 -0.07 -18.89 20.22
C GLU A 145 0.04 -17.69 19.27
N VAL A 146 0.90 -16.72 19.56
CA VAL A 146 1.12 -15.53 18.74
C VAL A 146 2.61 -15.36 18.50
N ASP A 147 2.96 -15.14 17.24
CA ASP A 147 4.34 -14.93 16.80
C ASP A 147 4.33 -14.12 15.51
N GLU A 148 5.50 -13.62 15.14
CA GLU A 148 5.71 -12.87 13.91
C GLU A 148 6.89 -13.37 13.08
N LEU A 149 6.71 -13.32 11.77
CA LEU A 149 7.78 -13.55 10.82
C LEU A 149 8.10 -12.28 10.04
N CYS A 150 9.38 -12.09 9.76
CA CYS A 150 9.89 -10.97 8.97
C CYS A 150 9.97 -11.35 7.49
N THR A 151 9.54 -10.43 6.63
CA THR A 151 9.64 -10.46 5.17
C THR A 151 9.95 -9.05 4.64
N TYR A 152 9.99 -8.89 3.31
CA TYR A 152 10.26 -7.64 2.61
C TYR A 152 9.15 -7.32 1.62
N ILE A 153 9.00 -6.04 1.28
CA ILE A 153 8.05 -5.59 0.24
C ILE A 153 8.75 -4.67 -0.73
N GLY A 154 8.72 -5.00 -2.02
CA GLY A 154 9.30 -4.21 -3.11
C GLY A 154 10.83 -4.23 -3.17
N HIS A 155 11.52 -4.12 -2.02
CA HIS A 155 12.98 -4.22 -1.91
C HIS A 155 13.42 -4.58 -0.47
N LYS A 156 14.67 -5.01 -0.31
CA LYS A 156 15.21 -5.59 0.95
C LYS A 156 15.31 -4.60 2.13
N ASN A 157 15.36 -3.31 1.88
CA ASN A 157 15.39 -2.30 2.96
C ASN A 157 14.01 -2.11 3.60
N ARG A 158 12.93 -2.44 2.89
CA ARG A 158 11.56 -2.30 3.37
C ARG A 158 11.09 -3.57 4.08
N LYS A 159 11.61 -3.78 5.29
CA LYS A 159 11.19 -4.88 6.18
C LYS A 159 9.72 -4.72 6.59
N ARG A 160 9.00 -5.84 6.62
CA ARG A 160 7.63 -5.96 7.11
C ARG A 160 7.47 -7.24 7.90
N TRP A 161 6.53 -7.24 8.82
CA TRP A 161 6.22 -8.35 9.70
C TRP A 161 4.82 -8.84 9.41
N VAL A 162 4.70 -10.15 9.31
CA VAL A 162 3.43 -10.87 9.33
C VAL A 162 3.31 -11.44 10.73
N ALA A 163 2.45 -10.84 11.53
CA ALA A 163 2.09 -11.36 12.85
C ALA A 163 0.76 -12.09 12.72
N TYR A 164 0.58 -13.19 13.44
CA TYR A 164 -0.67 -13.94 13.42
C TYR A 164 -0.90 -14.72 14.71
N SER A 165 -2.16 -15.05 14.98
CA SER A 165 -2.57 -15.87 16.11
C SER A 165 -3.06 -17.24 15.63
N LEU A 166 -2.52 -18.28 16.26
CA LEU A 166 -2.81 -19.68 16.00
C LEU A 166 -3.60 -20.26 17.16
N ARG A 167 -4.74 -20.89 16.90
CA ARG A 167 -5.50 -21.60 17.92
C ARG A 167 -4.80 -22.91 18.29
N LYS A 168 -4.59 -23.16 19.58
CA LYS A 168 -3.76 -24.28 20.03
C LYS A 168 -4.41 -25.66 19.86
N ASP A 169 -5.74 -25.79 19.89
CA ASP A 169 -6.41 -27.07 19.67
C ASP A 169 -6.44 -27.44 18.17
N THR A 170 -6.93 -26.56 17.30
CA THR A 170 -7.11 -26.87 15.87
C THR A 170 -5.96 -26.51 14.96
N LYS A 171 -4.97 -25.74 15.46
CA LYS A 171 -3.82 -25.23 14.67
C LYS A 171 -4.25 -24.35 13.49
N GLU A 172 -5.42 -23.73 13.60
CA GLU A 172 -5.94 -22.77 12.61
C GLU A 172 -5.51 -21.35 12.95
N VAL A 173 -5.31 -20.53 11.92
CA VAL A 173 -4.99 -19.11 12.08
C VAL A 173 -6.28 -18.31 12.22
N VAL A 174 -6.48 -17.67 13.37
CA VAL A 174 -7.74 -16.96 13.68
C VAL A 174 -7.66 -15.45 13.42
N ASN A 175 -6.45 -14.89 13.41
CA ASN A 175 -6.19 -13.52 13.01
C ASN A 175 -4.77 -13.38 12.45
N PHE A 176 -4.56 -12.39 11.59
CA PHE A 176 -3.23 -11.95 11.19
C PHE A 176 -3.22 -10.46 10.87
N ALA A 177 -2.05 -9.85 11.00
CA ALA A 177 -1.79 -8.47 10.62
C ALA A 177 -0.45 -8.38 9.89
N VAL A 178 -0.37 -7.52 8.87
CA VAL A 178 0.86 -7.24 8.15
C VAL A 178 1.24 -5.79 8.36
N GLY A 179 2.46 -5.52 8.78
CA GLY A 179 2.86 -4.15 9.13
C GLY A 179 4.33 -4.00 9.51
N THR A 180 4.66 -2.90 10.18
CA THR A 180 5.93 -2.74 10.91
C THR A 180 5.85 -3.48 12.25
N ARG A 181 6.99 -3.88 12.83
CA ARG A 181 7.03 -4.50 14.18
C ARG A 181 6.86 -3.44 15.28
N THR A 182 5.67 -2.86 15.34
CA THR A 182 5.27 -1.83 16.29
C THR A 182 4.12 -2.31 17.18
N LYS A 183 3.94 -1.65 18.32
CA LYS A 183 2.79 -1.89 19.22
C LYS A 183 1.46 -1.82 18.49
N ARG A 184 1.30 -0.84 17.57
CA ARG A 184 0.07 -0.65 16.78
C ARG A 184 -0.32 -1.89 15.97
N THR A 185 0.63 -2.49 15.26
CA THR A 185 0.37 -3.69 14.43
C THR A 185 0.00 -4.88 15.31
N LEU A 186 0.77 -5.14 16.37
CA LEU A 186 0.56 -6.30 17.24
C LEU A 186 -0.72 -6.17 18.08
N LYS A 187 -1.10 -4.95 18.45
CA LYS A 187 -2.35 -4.64 19.18
C LYS A 187 -3.60 -5.08 18.40
N GLN A 188 -3.58 -5.07 17.07
CA GLN A 188 -4.72 -5.55 16.27
C GLN A 188 -5.01 -7.05 16.50
N ILE A 189 -3.96 -7.85 16.69
CA ILE A 189 -4.08 -9.29 16.97
C ILE A 189 -4.44 -9.49 18.43
N VAL A 190 -3.69 -8.87 19.35
CA VAL A 190 -3.89 -9.02 20.79
C VAL A 190 -5.29 -8.59 21.19
N ASN A 191 -5.77 -7.41 20.77
CA ASN A 191 -7.12 -6.94 21.10
C ASN A 191 -8.19 -7.94 20.65
N SER A 192 -8.04 -8.55 19.48
CA SER A 192 -9.01 -9.53 19.01
C SER A 192 -9.07 -10.79 19.89
N LEU A 193 -7.95 -11.18 20.49
CA LEU A 193 -7.89 -12.30 21.42
C LEU A 193 -8.44 -11.91 22.80
N LEU A 194 -8.16 -10.69 23.28
CA LEU A 194 -8.72 -10.17 24.52
C LEU A 194 -10.24 -10.06 24.46
N LEU A 195 -10.79 -9.54 23.35
CA LEU A 195 -12.24 -9.47 23.10
C LEU A 195 -12.89 -10.86 23.02
N SER A 196 -12.12 -11.90 22.74
CA SER A 196 -12.58 -13.29 22.77
C SER A 196 -12.42 -13.96 24.14
N GLU A 197 -12.04 -13.22 25.19
CA GLU A 197 -11.79 -13.80 26.52
C GLU A 197 -10.80 -14.98 26.45
N ALA A 198 -9.70 -14.79 25.71
CA ALA A 198 -8.68 -15.82 25.55
C ALA A 198 -8.17 -16.29 26.92
N LYS A 199 -8.19 -17.62 27.14
CA LYS A 199 -7.78 -18.23 28.41
C LYS A 199 -6.28 -18.06 28.67
N THR A 200 -5.47 -18.23 27.62
CA THR A 200 -4.02 -18.06 27.69
C THR A 200 -3.48 -17.69 26.33
N ILE A 201 -2.57 -16.72 26.30
CA ILE A 201 -1.87 -16.29 25.09
C ILE A 201 -0.38 -16.60 25.28
N TYR A 202 0.12 -17.52 24.46
CA TYR A 202 1.53 -17.86 24.40
C TYR A 202 2.24 -17.00 23.36
N THR A 203 3.33 -16.35 23.75
CA THR A 203 4.16 -15.56 22.83
C THR A 203 5.64 -15.86 23.05
N ASP A 204 6.47 -15.34 22.14
CA ASP A 204 7.90 -15.25 22.39
C ASP A 204 8.22 -14.25 23.52
N LYS A 205 9.52 -14.05 23.80
CA LYS A 205 10.01 -13.12 24.82
C LYS A 205 10.09 -11.67 24.33
N LEU A 206 9.41 -11.28 23.24
CA LEU A 206 9.43 -9.92 22.76
C LEU A 206 8.75 -8.98 23.77
N ASN A 207 9.49 -7.95 24.20
CA ASN A 207 9.04 -6.98 25.22
C ASN A 207 7.72 -6.27 24.86
N ILE A 208 7.40 -6.15 23.57
CA ILE A 208 6.16 -5.52 23.13
C ILE A 208 4.93 -6.28 23.67
N TYR A 209 4.95 -7.62 23.66
CA TYR A 209 3.81 -8.42 24.12
C TYR A 209 3.52 -8.24 25.60
N LYS A 210 4.56 -8.08 26.44
CA LYS A 210 4.39 -7.78 27.88
C LYS A 210 3.59 -6.50 28.14
N SER A 211 3.67 -5.52 27.23
CA SER A 211 2.94 -4.25 27.34
C SER A 211 1.51 -4.30 26.76
N LEU A 212 1.15 -5.38 26.06
CA LEU A 212 -0.13 -5.51 25.36
C LEU A 212 -1.04 -6.58 25.98
N ILE A 213 -0.47 -7.59 26.61
CA ILE A 213 -1.19 -8.75 27.14
C ILE A 213 -1.15 -8.66 28.68
N PRO A 214 -2.31 -8.76 29.36
CA PRO A 214 -2.35 -8.86 30.82
C PRO A 214 -1.54 -10.05 31.34
N GLU A 215 -0.84 -9.87 32.45
CA GLU A 215 0.11 -10.85 32.99
C GLU A 215 -0.58 -12.17 33.38
N GLU A 216 -1.85 -12.11 33.79
CA GLU A 216 -2.65 -13.26 34.24
C GLU A 216 -2.88 -14.28 33.13
N ILE A 217 -2.95 -13.82 31.87
CA ILE A 217 -3.19 -14.67 30.70
C ILE A 217 -1.96 -14.80 29.79
N HIS A 218 -0.88 -14.06 30.06
CA HIS A 218 0.35 -14.07 29.26
C HIS A 218 1.27 -15.20 29.67
N CYS A 219 1.68 -16.05 28.73
CA CYS A 219 2.70 -17.07 28.99
C CYS A 219 3.84 -17.00 27.97
N ASN A 220 5.03 -16.61 28.41
CA ASN A 220 6.24 -16.50 27.60
C ASN A 220 7.31 -17.57 27.94
N LYS A 221 6.88 -18.67 28.58
CA LYS A 221 7.76 -19.79 28.94
C LYS A 221 8.28 -20.48 27.68
N GLN A 222 9.52 -20.95 27.74
CA GLN A 222 10.17 -21.63 26.63
C GLN A 222 9.42 -22.91 26.21
N TYR A 223 9.51 -23.29 24.93
CA TYR A 223 8.92 -24.50 24.35
C TYR A 223 7.38 -24.59 24.38
N ARG A 224 6.69 -23.46 24.56
CA ARG A 224 5.22 -23.40 24.58
C ARG A 224 4.57 -22.97 23.25
N ILE A 225 5.38 -22.54 22.28
CA ILE A 225 4.98 -22.01 20.96
C ILE A 225 5.42 -22.89 19.78
N ASN A 226 5.69 -24.18 20.03
CA ASN A 226 6.22 -25.11 19.02
C ASN A 226 5.31 -25.24 17.78
N HIS A 227 3.99 -25.05 17.94
CA HIS A 227 3.06 -25.18 16.81
C HIS A 227 3.16 -23.99 15.87
N ILE A 228 3.19 -22.77 16.40
CA ILE A 228 3.37 -21.58 15.57
C ILE A 228 4.78 -21.50 14.96
N GLU A 229 5.81 -21.98 15.66
CA GLU A 229 7.17 -22.12 15.11
C GLU A 229 7.19 -23.08 13.90
N ARG A 230 6.55 -24.25 14.02
CA ARG A 230 6.41 -25.19 12.90
C ARG A 230 5.56 -24.59 11.77
N LYS A 231 4.51 -23.83 12.09
CA LYS A 231 3.68 -23.14 11.09
C LYS A 231 4.48 -22.08 10.34
N ASN A 232 5.36 -21.34 11.02
CA ASN A 232 6.29 -20.38 10.40
C ASN A 232 7.24 -21.04 9.41
N LEU A 233 7.76 -22.22 9.75
CA LEU A 233 8.59 -23.02 8.83
C LEU A 233 7.78 -23.43 7.59
N THR A 234 6.58 -23.96 7.80
CA THR A 234 5.67 -24.38 6.72
C THR A 234 5.32 -23.21 5.78
N LEU A 235 5.00 -22.04 6.35
CA LEU A 235 4.72 -20.82 5.61
C LEU A 235 5.89 -20.41 4.71
N ARG A 236 7.12 -20.48 5.21
CA ARG A 236 8.33 -20.14 4.43
C ARG A 236 8.62 -21.13 3.31
N THR A 237 8.25 -22.40 3.50
CA THR A 237 8.39 -23.44 2.48
C THR A 237 7.38 -23.22 1.34
N HIS A 238 6.10 -23.02 1.67
CA HIS A 238 5.02 -22.90 0.69
C HIS A 238 4.98 -21.51 0.02
N LEU A 239 5.19 -20.45 0.79
CA LEU A 239 5.20 -19.08 0.31
C LEU A 239 6.63 -18.55 0.30
N LYS A 240 7.36 -18.80 -0.80
CA LYS A 240 8.75 -18.37 -0.97
C LYS A 240 8.97 -16.87 -0.70
N ARG A 241 7.93 -16.06 -0.93
CA ARG A 241 7.86 -14.62 -0.60
C ARG A 241 8.01 -14.24 0.88
N LEU A 242 8.01 -15.21 1.80
CA LEU A 242 8.16 -15.01 3.24
C LEU A 242 9.58 -15.32 3.75
N ASN A 243 10.50 -15.72 2.87
CA ASN A 243 11.87 -16.02 3.28
C ASN A 243 12.71 -14.76 3.53
N ARG A 244 13.61 -14.84 4.53
CA ARG A 244 14.42 -13.69 4.98
C ARG A 244 15.65 -13.39 4.11
N LYS A 245 16.08 -14.32 3.25
CA LYS A 245 17.29 -14.22 2.40
C LYS A 245 16.98 -14.62 0.95
N THR A 246 16.04 -13.93 0.32
CA THR A 246 15.64 -14.23 -1.06
C THR A 246 15.39 -12.94 -1.85
N ILE A 247 15.48 -13.06 -3.18
CA ILE A 247 15.03 -12.05 -4.15
C ILE A 247 13.51 -12.11 -4.39
N CYS A 248 12.87 -13.20 -3.96
CA CYS A 248 11.44 -13.40 -4.10
C CYS A 248 10.73 -12.75 -2.90
N PHE A 249 10.24 -11.52 -3.07
CA PHE A 249 9.38 -10.83 -2.11
C PHE A 249 8.15 -10.26 -2.82
N SER A 250 7.10 -9.92 -2.06
CA SER A 250 5.92 -9.30 -2.64
C SER A 250 6.22 -7.88 -3.13
N LYS A 251 5.69 -7.49 -4.30
CA LYS A 251 5.82 -6.11 -4.80
C LYS A 251 5.02 -5.11 -3.98
N SER A 252 3.85 -5.51 -3.44
CA SER A 252 2.97 -4.65 -2.66
C SER A 252 2.44 -5.34 -1.40
N MET A 253 2.05 -4.53 -0.41
CA MET A 253 1.41 -4.97 0.83
C MET A 253 0.06 -5.62 0.60
N VAL A 254 -0.72 -5.07 -0.34
CA VAL A 254 -2.03 -5.58 -0.72
C VAL A 254 -1.91 -7.01 -1.25
N MET A 255 -0.96 -7.26 -2.15
CA MET A 255 -0.73 -8.61 -2.69
C MET A 255 -0.25 -9.59 -1.62
N LEU A 256 0.67 -9.18 -0.74
CA LEU A 256 1.11 -10.03 0.37
C LEU A 256 -0.05 -10.42 1.28
N THR A 257 -0.86 -9.44 1.66
CA THR A 257 -2.04 -9.64 2.52
C THR A 257 -3.05 -10.55 1.85
N ALA A 258 -3.29 -10.38 0.55
CA ALA A 258 -4.22 -11.22 -0.20
C ALA A 258 -3.77 -12.68 -0.27
N CYS A 259 -2.49 -12.93 -0.61
CA CYS A 259 -1.93 -14.28 -0.61
C CYS A 259 -2.01 -14.94 0.78
N LEU A 260 -1.73 -14.20 1.85
CA LEU A 260 -1.84 -14.71 3.22
C LEU A 260 -3.29 -15.02 3.59
N LYS A 261 -4.23 -14.15 3.22
CA LYS A 261 -5.65 -14.35 3.47
C LYS A 261 -6.17 -15.63 2.81
N ILE A 262 -5.79 -15.86 1.55
CA ILE A 262 -6.09 -17.11 0.84
C ILE A 262 -5.42 -18.30 1.53
N TYR A 263 -4.13 -18.20 1.83
CA TYR A 263 -3.41 -19.32 2.43
C TYR A 263 -3.92 -19.71 3.83
N PHE A 264 -4.41 -18.73 4.61
CA PHE A 264 -4.89 -18.98 5.96
C PHE A 264 -6.34 -19.43 6.03
N TRP A 265 -7.21 -18.92 5.14
CA TRP A 265 -8.66 -19.03 5.26
C TRP A 265 -9.39 -19.45 3.97
N GLY A 266 -8.67 -19.65 2.87
CA GLY A 266 -9.20 -20.18 1.61
C GLY A 266 -8.91 -21.67 1.50
#